data_AF-A0A4R5KHH5-F1
#
_entry.id   AF-A0A4R5KHH5-F1
#
_cell.length_a   1.000
_cell.length_b   1.000
_cell.length_c   1.000
_cell.angle_alpha   90.00
_cell.angle_beta   90.00
_cell.angle_gamma   90.00
#
_symmetry.space_group_name_H-M   'P 1'
#
loop_
_entity.id
_entity.type
_entity.pdbx_description
1 polymer ?
#
loop_
_entity_poly.entity_id
_entity_poly.type
_entity_poly.pdbx_seq_one_letter_code
_entity_poly.pdbx_strand_id
1 'polypeptide(L)'
;MTMLIATHQGSVGAAFVRSVVGADPFAVLKPFESLSNEIFELSADSFRVRSAVFSSFVINDFIEPDEIADAVVEVTLAAAKRRKERPYRILMSNMMAYGSLRRTLRGKGDPHSIIIGIYERLRYDERVNDEPLFWLQYAIAMAELPKLDAADEFIENAYRKARELVGFQTYQIDTQALRIALLRGRAEPSGRNVSNIEAILTGIERVEAMLEDSSHRAYAVRVLHEVQPFVRARRDDFSNGERIALQFW
;
A
#
# COMPACT_ATOMS: atom_id res chain seq x y z
N MET A 1 8.02 -15.83 7.79
CA MET A 1 7.49 -15.90 6.40
C MET A 1 6.10 -16.53 6.29
N THR A 2 5.89 -17.80 6.62
CA THR A 2 4.57 -18.42 6.32
C THR A 2 3.41 -17.86 7.15
N MET A 3 3.67 -17.47 8.41
CA MET A 3 2.71 -16.72 9.21
C MET A 3 2.34 -15.37 8.55
N LEU A 4 3.33 -14.69 7.97
CA LEU A 4 3.13 -13.44 7.23
C LEU A 4 2.37 -13.69 5.92
N ILE A 5 2.64 -14.79 5.21
CA ILE A 5 1.82 -15.14 4.04
C ILE A 5 0.39 -15.44 4.48
N ALA A 6 0.17 -16.16 5.59
CA ALA A 6 -1.16 -16.51 6.09
C ALA A 6 -2.01 -15.32 6.53
N THR A 7 -1.42 -14.22 7.01
CA THR A 7 -2.17 -12.99 7.30
C THR A 7 -2.69 -12.31 6.03
N HIS A 8 -2.18 -12.69 4.84
CA HIS A 8 -2.53 -12.09 3.56
C HIS A 8 -3.17 -13.06 2.55
N GLN A 9 -2.87 -14.35 2.63
CA GLN A 9 -3.37 -15.45 1.80
C GLN A 9 -3.36 -16.76 2.60
N GLY A 10 -4.51 -17.42 2.71
CA GLY A 10 -4.67 -18.59 3.59
C GLY A 10 -3.90 -19.86 3.21
N SER A 11 -3.17 -19.91 2.11
CA SER A 11 -2.29 -21.04 1.77
C SER A 11 -1.26 -20.65 0.73
N VAL A 12 -0.10 -21.29 0.76
CA VAL A 12 0.96 -21.11 -0.23
C VAL A 12 1.53 -22.46 -0.65
N GLY A 13 1.97 -22.57 -1.91
CA GLY A 13 2.58 -23.80 -2.41
C GLY A 13 3.89 -24.11 -1.67
N ALA A 14 4.09 -25.38 -1.30
CA ALA A 14 5.32 -25.80 -0.61
C ALA A 14 6.59 -25.46 -1.42
N ALA A 15 6.54 -25.62 -2.75
CA ALA A 15 7.64 -25.24 -3.64
C ALA A 15 7.94 -23.73 -3.62
N PHE A 16 6.92 -22.88 -3.43
CA PHE A 16 7.13 -21.44 -3.28
C PHE A 16 7.84 -21.15 -1.97
N VAL A 17 7.38 -21.71 -0.85
CA VAL A 17 8.02 -21.55 0.47
C VAL A 17 9.49 -21.96 0.40
N ARG A 18 9.80 -23.12 -0.21
CA ARG A 18 11.18 -23.56 -0.45
C ARG A 18 12.00 -22.54 -1.23
N SER A 19 11.41 -21.89 -2.23
CA SER A 19 12.12 -20.90 -3.03
C SER A 19 12.41 -19.58 -2.32
N VAL A 20 11.70 -19.29 -1.21
CA VAL A 20 11.97 -18.12 -0.37
C VAL A 20 12.91 -18.48 0.76
N VAL A 21 12.63 -19.56 1.49
CA VAL A 21 13.38 -19.99 2.68
C VAL A 21 14.73 -20.63 2.31
N GLY A 22 14.88 -21.16 1.10
CA GLY A 22 16.09 -21.88 0.67
C GLY A 22 16.24 -23.27 1.29
N ALA A 23 15.29 -23.71 2.11
CA ALA A 23 15.26 -25.02 2.76
C ALA A 23 13.89 -25.68 2.62
N ASP A 24 13.84 -27.01 2.76
CA ASP A 24 12.57 -27.74 2.78
C ASP A 24 11.85 -27.50 4.12
N PRO A 25 10.69 -26.82 4.13
CA PRO A 25 10.00 -26.51 5.36
C PRO A 25 9.52 -27.77 6.11
N PHE A 26 9.26 -28.88 5.41
CA PHE A 26 8.93 -30.15 6.07
C PHE A 26 10.12 -30.70 6.83
N ALA A 27 11.32 -30.64 6.25
CA ALA A 27 12.54 -31.11 6.89
C ALA A 27 12.90 -30.24 8.11
N VAL A 28 12.75 -28.92 7.99
CA VAL A 28 13.03 -27.96 9.08
C VAL A 28 12.06 -28.12 10.25
N LEU A 29 10.78 -28.41 9.96
CA LEU A 29 9.74 -28.53 11.00
C LEU A 29 9.64 -29.94 11.58
N LYS A 30 10.22 -30.96 10.95
CA LYS A 30 10.18 -32.35 11.41
C LYS A 30 10.66 -32.55 12.87
N PRO A 31 11.73 -31.89 13.35
CA PRO A 31 12.12 -32.01 14.77
C PRO A 31 11.06 -31.47 15.74
N PHE A 32 10.14 -30.62 15.27
CA PHE A 32 9.07 -29.98 16.03
C PHE A 32 7.69 -30.42 15.52
N GLU A 33 7.55 -31.66 15.04
CA GLU A 33 6.37 -32.12 14.30
C GLU A 33 5.05 -31.91 15.06
N SER A 34 5.02 -32.21 16.38
CA SER A 34 3.83 -32.02 17.20
C SER A 34 3.36 -30.56 17.21
N LEU A 35 4.25 -29.63 17.57
CA LEU A 35 3.98 -28.20 17.59
C LEU A 35 3.69 -27.65 16.19
N SER A 36 4.42 -28.13 15.19
CA SER A 36 4.26 -27.69 13.81
C SER A 36 2.90 -28.07 13.26
N ASN A 37 2.36 -29.24 13.62
CA ASN A 37 1.02 -29.67 13.20
C ASN A 37 -0.11 -28.92 13.93
N GLU A 38 0.14 -28.35 15.11
CA GLU A 38 -0.80 -27.47 15.83
C GLU A 38 -0.88 -26.08 15.18
N ILE A 39 0.23 -25.59 14.63
CA ILE A 39 0.31 -24.25 14.05
C ILE A 39 0.01 -24.29 12.54
N PHE A 40 0.49 -25.32 11.85
CA PHE A 40 0.46 -25.45 10.41
C PHE A 40 -0.36 -26.66 9.95
N GLU A 41 -1.00 -26.52 8.80
CA GLU A 41 -1.54 -27.61 8.01
C GLU A 41 -0.56 -27.84 6.85
N LEU A 42 0.14 -28.97 6.93
CA LEU A 42 1.23 -29.35 6.04
C LEU A 42 0.76 -30.47 5.11
N SER A 43 0.77 -30.24 3.79
CA SER A 43 0.57 -31.28 2.78
C SER A 43 1.64 -31.17 1.69
N ALA A 44 1.93 -32.25 0.97
CA ALA A 44 2.99 -32.28 -0.04
C ALA A 44 2.98 -31.07 -1.00
N ASP A 45 1.79 -30.56 -1.33
CA ASP A 45 1.60 -29.45 -2.27
C ASP A 45 1.31 -28.10 -1.59
N SER A 46 0.81 -28.11 -0.35
CA SER A 46 0.33 -26.88 0.31
C SER A 46 0.87 -26.72 1.73
N PHE A 47 1.23 -25.49 2.04
CA PHE A 47 1.60 -25.07 3.37
C PHE A 47 0.60 -24.00 3.81
N ARG A 48 -0.19 -24.30 4.84
CA ARG A 48 -1.20 -23.39 5.40
C ARG A 48 -0.94 -23.19 6.89
N VAL A 49 -1.27 -22.00 7.39
CA VAL A 49 -1.32 -21.76 8.85
C VAL A 49 -2.76 -21.95 9.30
N ARG A 50 -2.98 -22.63 10.43
CA ARG A 50 -4.33 -22.96 10.92
C ARG A 50 -5.09 -21.74 11.44
N SER A 51 -4.39 -20.72 11.93
CA SER A 51 -5.02 -19.52 12.53
C SER A 51 -4.30 -18.24 12.13
N ALA A 52 -4.99 -17.39 11.37
CA ALA A 52 -4.50 -16.05 11.03
C ALA A 52 -4.40 -15.13 12.25
N VAL A 53 -5.27 -15.33 13.25
CA VAL A 53 -5.24 -14.58 14.53
C VAL A 53 -3.98 -14.94 15.30
N PHE A 54 -3.68 -16.24 15.43
CA PHE A 54 -2.46 -16.70 16.08
C PHE A 54 -1.20 -16.25 15.32
N SER A 55 -1.19 -16.34 13.99
CA SER A 55 -0.09 -15.77 13.18
C SER A 55 0.14 -14.29 13.48
N SER A 56 -0.93 -13.51 13.57
CA SER A 56 -0.84 -12.07 13.84
C SER A 56 -0.27 -11.81 15.23
N PHE A 57 -0.72 -12.58 16.24
CA PHE A 57 -0.17 -12.54 17.59
C PHE A 57 1.32 -12.88 17.60
N VAL A 58 1.72 -13.98 16.95
CA VAL A 58 3.13 -14.40 16.93
C VAL A 58 4.02 -13.35 16.26
N ILE A 59 3.60 -12.81 15.11
CA ILE A 59 4.33 -11.75 14.41
C ILE A 59 4.49 -10.51 15.31
N ASN A 60 3.40 -10.09 15.97
CA ASN A 60 3.41 -8.88 16.77
C ASN A 60 4.22 -9.01 18.06
N ASP A 61 4.28 -10.19 18.67
CA ASP A 61 4.87 -10.35 19.99
C ASP A 61 6.30 -10.92 19.96
N PHE A 62 6.65 -11.70 18.94
CA PHE A 62 7.91 -12.47 18.94
C PHE A 62 8.86 -12.18 17.78
N ILE A 63 8.41 -11.51 16.72
CA ILE A 63 9.24 -11.26 15.53
C ILE A 63 9.71 -9.82 15.51
N GLU A 64 11.01 -9.58 15.33
CA GLU A 64 11.55 -8.23 15.32
C GLU A 64 11.16 -7.48 14.04
N PRO A 65 11.05 -6.13 14.10
CA PRO A 65 10.55 -5.36 12.97
C PRO A 65 11.41 -5.50 11.71
N ASP A 66 12.74 -5.63 11.86
CA ASP A 66 13.66 -5.83 10.74
C ASP A 66 13.51 -7.23 10.11
N GLU A 67 13.24 -8.26 10.92
CA GLU A 67 12.95 -9.62 10.42
C GLU A 67 11.64 -9.66 9.62
N ILE A 68 10.64 -8.88 10.05
CA ILE A 68 9.40 -8.69 9.29
C ILE A 68 9.71 -8.01 7.95
N ALA A 69 10.53 -6.96 7.95
CA ALA A 69 10.91 -6.24 6.74
C ALA A 69 11.64 -7.14 5.74
N ASP A 70 12.61 -7.93 6.20
CA ASP A 70 13.31 -8.92 5.38
C ASP A 70 12.34 -9.93 4.78
N ALA A 71 11.47 -10.52 5.60
CA ALA A 71 10.49 -11.48 5.13
C ALA A 71 9.53 -10.88 4.09
N VAL A 72 9.07 -9.64 4.28
CA VAL A 72 8.22 -8.94 3.31
C VAL A 72 8.94 -8.77 1.99
N VAL A 73 10.19 -8.31 2.01
CA VAL A 73 10.98 -8.08 0.78
C VAL A 73 11.21 -9.40 0.05
N GLU A 74 11.67 -10.44 0.74
CA GLU A 74 11.94 -11.75 0.14
C GLU A 74 10.69 -12.38 -0.48
N VAL A 75 9.57 -12.38 0.25
CA VAL A 75 8.30 -12.91 -0.25
C VAL A 75 7.80 -12.11 -1.45
N THR A 76 7.90 -10.78 -1.40
CA THR A 76 7.48 -9.90 -2.51
C THR A 76 8.29 -10.19 -3.76
N LEU A 77 9.61 -10.26 -3.66
CA LEU A 77 10.50 -10.52 -4.80
C LEU A 77 10.27 -11.93 -5.37
N ALA A 78 10.07 -12.93 -4.51
CA ALA A 78 9.75 -14.29 -4.96
C ALA A 78 8.37 -14.37 -5.65
N ALA A 79 7.39 -13.61 -5.17
CA ALA A 79 6.07 -13.49 -5.79
C ALA A 79 6.14 -12.74 -7.12
N ALA A 80 6.94 -11.68 -7.21
CA ALA A 80 7.17 -10.91 -8.43
C ALA A 80 7.74 -11.76 -9.57
N LYS A 81 8.65 -12.70 -9.27
CA LYS A 81 9.17 -13.70 -10.24
C LYS A 81 8.05 -14.53 -10.89
N ARG A 82 6.92 -14.69 -10.21
CA ARG A 82 5.77 -15.53 -10.62
C ARG A 82 4.49 -14.72 -10.85
N ARG A 83 4.59 -13.39 -11.01
CA ARG A 83 3.44 -12.46 -11.13
C ARG A 83 2.46 -12.76 -12.27
N LYS A 84 2.87 -13.56 -13.26
CA LYS A 84 1.99 -14.04 -14.34
C LYS A 84 0.85 -14.89 -13.77
N GLU A 85 1.10 -15.63 -12.70
CA GLU A 85 0.09 -16.42 -12.01
C GLU A 85 -0.67 -15.54 -11.01
N ARG A 86 -2.01 -15.61 -11.08
CA ARG A 86 -2.90 -14.75 -10.27
C ARG A 86 -2.61 -14.80 -8.76
N PRO A 87 -2.37 -15.97 -8.12
CA PRO A 87 -2.12 -16.02 -6.68
C PRO A 87 -0.89 -15.21 -6.25
N TYR A 88 0.23 -15.33 -6.98
CA TYR A 88 1.46 -14.61 -6.65
C TYR A 88 1.36 -13.12 -6.97
N ARG A 89 0.58 -12.73 -7.99
CA ARG A 89 0.28 -11.31 -8.22
C ARG A 89 -0.47 -10.70 -7.04
N ILE A 90 -1.51 -11.38 -6.54
CA ILE A 90 -2.26 -10.94 -5.36
C ILE A 90 -1.34 -10.90 -4.13
N LEU A 91 -0.45 -11.90 -3.96
CA LEU A 91 0.47 -11.95 -2.83
C LEU A 91 1.41 -10.75 -2.86
N MET A 92 2.05 -10.50 -4.01
CA MET A 92 2.91 -9.35 -4.25
C MET A 92 2.19 -8.03 -3.92
N SER A 93 0.99 -7.81 -4.47
CA SER A 93 0.19 -6.61 -4.18
C SER A 93 -0.12 -6.46 -2.69
N ASN A 94 -0.48 -7.55 -2.00
CA ASN A 94 -0.80 -7.53 -0.58
C ASN A 94 0.41 -7.23 0.31
N MET A 95 1.59 -7.76 -0.04
CA MET A 95 2.84 -7.50 0.68
C MET A 95 3.26 -6.03 0.56
N MET A 96 3.05 -5.40 -0.59
CA MET A 96 3.47 -4.01 -0.84
C MET A 96 2.46 -2.96 -0.37
N ALA A 97 1.22 -3.34 -0.08
CA ALA A 97 0.19 -2.40 0.32
C ALA A 97 0.55 -1.70 1.65
N TYR A 98 0.58 -0.37 1.66
CA TYR A 98 0.92 0.43 2.83
C TYR A 98 0.04 0.08 4.04
N GLY A 99 -1.26 -0.06 3.82
CA GLY A 99 -2.21 -0.46 4.87
C GLY A 99 -1.94 -1.87 5.41
N SER A 100 -1.43 -2.79 4.59
CA SER A 100 -0.98 -4.12 5.04
C SER A 100 0.25 -4.00 5.91
N LEU A 101 1.28 -3.31 5.44
CA LEU A 101 2.53 -3.12 6.19
C LEU A 101 2.29 -2.43 7.54
N ARG A 102 1.46 -1.38 7.56
CA ARG A 102 1.06 -0.68 8.79
C ARG A 102 0.35 -1.57 9.80
N ARG A 103 -0.49 -2.50 9.33
CA ARG A 103 -1.15 -3.47 10.22
C ARG A 103 -0.15 -4.47 10.78
N THR A 104 0.74 -4.99 9.94
CA THR A 104 1.76 -5.98 10.33
C THR A 104 2.80 -5.42 11.28
N LEU A 105 3.18 -4.15 11.13
CA LEU A 105 4.16 -3.46 11.98
C LEU A 105 3.49 -2.69 13.13
N ARG A 106 2.21 -2.95 13.42
CA ARG A 106 1.48 -2.25 14.49
C ARG A 106 2.11 -2.56 15.85
N GLY A 107 2.45 -1.52 16.60
CA GLY A 107 3.09 -1.66 17.92
C GLY A 107 4.60 -1.93 17.87
N LYS A 108 5.20 -1.92 16.68
CA LYS A 108 6.64 -2.13 16.47
C LYS A 108 7.35 -0.79 16.25
N GLY A 109 8.00 -0.27 17.29
CA GLY A 109 8.96 0.86 17.21
C GLY A 109 8.51 2.02 16.31
N ASP A 110 9.36 2.36 15.33
CA ASP A 110 9.04 3.31 14.25
C ASP A 110 8.64 2.53 12.96
N PRO A 111 7.35 2.21 12.77
CA PRO A 111 6.91 1.47 11.61
C PRO A 111 7.09 2.25 10.29
N HIS A 112 7.16 3.58 10.34
CA HIS A 112 7.28 4.38 9.11
C HIS A 112 8.67 4.22 8.49
N SER A 113 9.73 4.32 9.29
CA SER A 113 11.11 4.11 8.79
C SER A 113 11.30 2.71 8.19
N ILE A 114 10.72 1.68 8.82
CA ILE A 114 10.78 0.30 8.32
C ILE A 114 10.04 0.16 6.98
N ILE A 115 8.83 0.72 6.87
CA ILE A 115 8.05 0.70 5.62
C ILE A 115 8.80 1.37 4.48
N ILE A 116 9.44 2.51 4.74
CA ILE A 116 10.27 3.18 3.75
C ILE A 116 11.45 2.29 3.34
N GLY A 117 12.13 1.69 4.31
CA GLY A 117 13.23 0.75 4.05
C GLY A 117 12.80 -0.41 3.14
N ILE A 118 11.58 -0.94 3.32
CA ILE A 118 11.00 -1.96 2.44
C ILE A 118 10.83 -1.42 1.02
N TYR A 119 10.21 -0.24 0.84
CA TYR A 119 10.02 0.34 -0.49
C TYR A 119 11.35 0.68 -1.19
N GLU A 120 12.33 1.21 -0.45
CA GLU A 120 13.68 1.47 -0.97
C GLU A 120 14.41 0.20 -1.41
N ARG A 121 14.19 -0.94 -0.75
CA ARG A 121 14.74 -2.22 -1.21
C ARG A 121 14.04 -2.74 -2.45
N LEU A 122 12.71 -2.57 -2.51
CA LEU A 122 11.88 -3.09 -3.60
C LEU A 122 11.97 -2.28 -4.90
N ARG A 123 12.21 -0.96 -4.84
CA ARG A 123 12.24 -0.07 -6.03
C ARG A 123 13.28 -0.46 -7.08
N TYR A 124 14.30 -1.24 -6.71
CA TYR A 124 15.36 -1.69 -7.61
C TYR A 124 14.98 -2.91 -8.45
N ASP A 125 13.91 -3.62 -8.10
CA ASP A 125 13.41 -4.74 -8.88
C ASP A 125 12.46 -4.26 -9.98
N GLU A 126 12.81 -4.45 -11.25
CA GLU A 126 12.00 -4.02 -12.40
C GLU A 126 10.57 -4.57 -12.36
N ARG A 127 10.40 -5.81 -11.89
CA ARG A 127 9.06 -6.44 -11.84
C ARG A 127 8.16 -5.78 -10.81
N VAL A 128 8.74 -5.12 -9.81
CA VAL A 128 8.02 -4.36 -8.79
C VAL A 128 7.85 -2.91 -9.21
N ASN A 129 8.93 -2.27 -9.67
CA ASN A 129 8.91 -0.85 -10.01
C ASN A 129 8.18 -0.54 -11.33
N ASP A 130 7.87 -1.54 -12.15
CA ASP A 130 6.97 -1.41 -13.30
C ASP A 130 5.49 -1.36 -12.90
N GLU A 131 5.14 -1.76 -11.67
CA GLU A 131 3.75 -1.77 -11.22
C GLU A 131 3.31 -0.36 -10.78
N PRO A 132 2.26 0.24 -11.39
CA PRO A 132 1.81 1.59 -11.02
C PRO A 132 1.40 1.70 -9.55
N LEU A 133 0.79 0.64 -9.03
CA LEU A 133 0.32 0.61 -7.64
C LEU A 133 1.48 0.51 -6.64
N PHE A 134 2.67 0.04 -7.01
CA PHE A 134 3.83 0.10 -6.12
C PHE A 134 4.16 1.57 -5.77
N TRP A 135 4.28 2.41 -6.80
CA TRP A 135 4.55 3.84 -6.61
C TRP A 135 3.43 4.56 -5.87
N LEU A 136 2.18 4.18 -6.12
CA LEU A 136 1.04 4.68 -5.34
C LEU A 136 1.19 4.36 -3.84
N GLN A 137 1.48 3.11 -3.49
CA GLN A 137 1.65 2.72 -2.08
C GLN A 137 2.85 3.44 -1.45
N TYR A 138 3.90 3.68 -2.23
CA TYR A 138 5.06 4.43 -1.76
C TYR A 138 4.72 5.92 -1.53
N ALA A 139 3.95 6.54 -2.42
CA ALA A 139 3.45 7.90 -2.26
C ALA A 139 2.61 8.05 -0.99
N ILE A 140 1.71 7.08 -0.71
CA ILE A 140 0.92 7.07 0.52
C ILE A 140 1.85 7.07 1.75
N ALA A 141 2.91 6.25 1.76
CA ALA A 141 3.85 6.22 2.88
C ALA A 141 4.60 7.54 3.07
N MET A 142 4.99 8.24 2.00
CA MET A 142 5.60 9.56 2.06
C MET A 142 4.64 10.63 2.62
N ALA A 143 3.38 10.60 2.18
CA ALA A 143 2.35 11.54 2.61
C ALA A 143 2.04 11.46 4.12
N GLU A 144 2.26 10.29 4.73
CA GLU A 144 2.09 10.07 6.16
C GLU A 144 3.26 10.60 7.01
N LEU A 145 4.41 10.91 6.38
CA LEU A 145 5.58 11.54 7.00
C LEU A 145 5.75 13.02 6.62
N PRO A 146 4.63 13.71 6.36
CA PRO A 146 4.56 14.97 5.62
C PRO A 146 5.61 15.23 4.50
N LYS A 147 6.16 14.18 3.86
CA LYS A 147 7.13 14.31 2.77
C LYS A 147 6.40 14.48 1.44
N LEU A 148 5.63 15.56 1.32
CA LEU A 148 4.70 15.75 0.22
C LEU A 148 5.39 15.88 -1.14
N ASP A 149 6.61 16.44 -1.20
CA ASP A 149 7.36 16.52 -2.46
C ASP A 149 7.69 15.13 -3.02
N ALA A 150 8.20 14.23 -2.17
CA ALA A 150 8.43 12.85 -2.57
C ALA A 150 7.12 12.09 -2.87
N ALA A 151 6.03 12.41 -2.15
CA ALA A 151 4.73 11.81 -2.43
C ALA A 151 4.23 12.18 -3.84
N ASP A 152 4.36 13.45 -4.24
CA ASP A 152 3.99 13.91 -5.58
C ASP A 152 4.86 13.26 -6.67
N GLU A 153 6.18 13.19 -6.49
CA GLU A 153 7.08 12.49 -7.42
C GLU A 153 6.68 11.01 -7.61
N PHE A 154 6.27 10.34 -6.54
CA PHE A 154 5.80 8.96 -6.62
C PHE A 154 4.41 8.82 -7.25
N ILE A 155 3.50 9.78 -7.05
CA ILE A 155 2.22 9.83 -7.78
C ILE A 155 2.47 10.03 -9.28
N GLU A 156 3.37 10.93 -9.67
CA GLU A 156 3.74 11.15 -11.07
C GLU A 156 4.31 9.89 -11.71
N ASN A 157 5.19 9.18 -10.99
CA ASN A 157 5.70 7.89 -11.42
C ASN A 157 4.61 6.82 -11.55
N ALA A 158 3.65 6.78 -10.62
CA ALA A 158 2.50 5.89 -10.70
C ALA A 158 1.69 6.15 -11.97
N TYR A 159 1.37 7.42 -12.29
CA TYR A 159 0.69 7.77 -13.53
C TYR A 159 1.50 7.43 -14.78
N ARG A 160 2.82 7.65 -14.76
CA ARG A 160 3.70 7.30 -15.89
C ARG A 160 3.64 5.81 -16.18
N LYS A 161 3.80 4.97 -15.16
CA LYS A 161 3.67 3.52 -15.29
C LYS A 161 2.27 3.09 -15.70
N ALA A 162 1.23 3.74 -15.18
CA ALA A 162 -0.16 3.42 -15.55
C ALA A 162 -0.42 3.65 -17.05
N ARG A 163 0.13 4.72 -17.64
CA ARG A 163 -0.02 5.02 -19.09
C ARG A 163 0.64 3.99 -19.99
N GLU A 164 1.65 3.27 -19.50
CA GLU A 164 2.32 2.19 -20.23
C GLU A 164 1.46 0.91 -20.29
N LEU A 165 0.40 0.81 -19.46
CA LEU A 165 -0.46 -0.36 -19.36
C LEU A 165 -1.82 -0.13 -20.02
N VAL A 166 -2.08 -0.87 -21.10
CA VAL A 166 -3.36 -0.83 -21.82
C VAL A 166 -4.52 -1.21 -20.90
N GLY A 167 -5.50 -0.32 -20.78
CA GLY A 167 -6.73 -0.54 -20.03
C GLY A 167 -6.61 -0.38 -18.51
N PHE A 168 -5.46 0.08 -18.00
CA PHE A 168 -5.29 0.35 -16.57
C PHE A 168 -6.21 1.49 -16.10
N GLN A 169 -6.94 1.27 -15.02
CA GLN A 169 -7.86 2.25 -14.44
C GLN A 169 -7.17 2.99 -13.30
N THR A 170 -7.09 4.32 -13.38
CA THR A 170 -6.29 5.15 -12.47
C THR A 170 -6.99 5.58 -11.18
N TYR A 171 -8.23 5.15 -10.94
CA TYR A 171 -9.06 5.62 -9.81
C TYR A 171 -8.35 5.63 -8.45
N GLN A 172 -7.50 4.64 -8.14
CA GLN A 172 -6.74 4.62 -6.88
C GLN A 172 -5.65 5.71 -6.85
N ILE A 173 -5.00 5.95 -7.99
CA ILE A 173 -4.00 7.00 -8.14
C ILE A 173 -4.69 8.36 -8.05
N ASP A 174 -5.80 8.55 -8.77
CA ASP A 174 -6.57 9.80 -8.78
C ASP A 174 -7.08 10.19 -7.38
N THR A 175 -7.63 9.24 -6.63
CA THR A 175 -8.11 9.50 -5.26
C THR A 175 -6.97 9.84 -4.30
N GLN A 176 -5.81 9.20 -4.39
CA GLN A 176 -4.67 9.57 -3.53
C GLN A 176 -3.98 10.86 -3.98
N ALA A 177 -3.91 11.12 -5.29
CA ALA A 177 -3.38 12.37 -5.82
C ALA A 177 -4.19 13.57 -5.30
N LEU A 178 -5.53 13.49 -5.33
CA LEU A 178 -6.38 14.52 -4.72
C LEU A 178 -6.11 14.66 -3.22
N ARG A 179 -6.03 13.54 -2.48
CA ARG A 179 -5.73 13.59 -1.03
C ARG A 179 -4.41 14.32 -0.77
N ILE A 180 -3.35 13.99 -1.51
CA ILE A 180 -2.02 14.59 -1.35
C ILE A 180 -2.05 16.08 -1.72
N ALA A 181 -2.75 16.45 -2.80
CA ALA A 181 -2.92 17.85 -3.19
C ALA A 181 -3.65 18.66 -2.10
N LEU A 182 -4.69 18.11 -1.48
CA LEU A 182 -5.40 18.74 -0.36
C LEU A 182 -4.50 18.89 0.87
N LEU A 183 -3.68 17.86 1.19
CA LEU A 183 -2.70 17.94 2.28
C LEU A 183 -1.66 19.04 2.04
N ARG A 184 -1.15 19.17 0.80
CA ARG A 184 -0.21 20.22 0.42
C ARG A 184 -0.83 21.60 0.55
N GLY A 185 -2.04 21.78 0.01
CA GLY A 185 -2.79 23.02 0.15
C GLY A 185 -3.07 23.38 1.60
N ARG A 186 -3.15 22.43 2.53
CA ARG A 186 -3.30 22.72 3.97
C ARG A 186 -1.97 23.01 4.68
N ALA A 187 -0.86 22.49 4.19
CA ALA A 187 0.45 22.64 4.80
C ALA A 187 1.13 23.98 4.44
N GLU A 188 0.73 24.59 3.32
CA GLU A 188 1.19 25.92 2.92
C GLU A 188 0.77 27.03 3.91
N PRO A 189 1.60 28.10 4.07
CA PRO A 189 1.24 29.23 4.91
C PRO A 189 -0.01 29.97 4.41
N SER A 190 -0.93 30.27 5.33
CA SER A 190 -2.09 31.12 5.06
C SER A 190 -1.71 32.57 4.76
N GLY A 191 -2.65 33.34 4.19
CA GLY A 191 -2.46 34.73 3.77
C GLY A 191 -1.85 34.87 2.38
N ARG A 192 -1.83 33.78 1.60
CA ARG A 192 -1.28 33.69 0.24
C ARG A 192 -2.15 32.75 -0.58
N ASN A 193 -2.19 32.96 -1.89
CA ASN A 193 -2.89 32.07 -2.82
C ASN A 193 -2.40 30.62 -2.67
N VAL A 194 -3.31 29.66 -2.80
CA VAL A 194 -3.00 28.23 -2.81
C VAL A 194 -2.25 27.88 -4.09
N SER A 195 -1.01 27.42 -4.00
CA SER A 195 -0.16 27.27 -5.20
C SER A 195 -0.62 26.16 -6.14
N ASN A 196 -1.29 25.13 -5.60
CA ASN A 196 -1.72 23.94 -6.31
C ASN A 196 -3.25 23.87 -6.52
N ILE A 197 -3.95 25.02 -6.51
CA ILE A 197 -5.41 25.07 -6.58
C ILE A 197 -5.99 24.38 -7.82
N GLU A 198 -5.36 24.56 -8.99
CA GLU A 198 -5.78 23.92 -10.25
C GLU A 198 -5.74 22.39 -10.16
N ALA A 199 -4.73 21.83 -9.49
CA ALA A 199 -4.62 20.39 -9.29
C ALA A 199 -5.71 19.86 -8.35
N ILE A 200 -6.10 20.66 -7.34
CA ILE A 200 -7.19 20.32 -6.43
C ILE A 200 -8.53 20.34 -7.17
N LEU A 201 -8.83 21.40 -7.92
CA LEU A 201 -10.09 21.52 -8.68
C LEU A 201 -10.22 20.40 -9.72
N THR A 202 -9.17 20.18 -10.52
CA THR A 202 -9.12 19.08 -11.48
C THR A 202 -9.27 17.71 -10.79
N GLY A 203 -8.67 17.54 -9.61
CA GLY A 203 -8.76 16.32 -8.83
C GLY A 203 -10.18 16.06 -8.31
N ILE A 204 -10.87 17.10 -7.83
CA ILE A 204 -12.26 17.03 -7.40
C ILE A 204 -13.15 16.57 -8.56
N GLU A 205 -13.07 17.21 -9.72
CA GLU A 205 -13.87 16.86 -10.90
C GLU A 205 -13.67 15.39 -11.31
N ARG A 206 -12.41 14.92 -11.35
CA ARG A 206 -12.11 13.52 -11.66
C ARG A 206 -12.70 12.55 -10.65
N VAL A 207 -12.62 12.87 -9.36
CA VAL A 207 -13.11 12.00 -8.29
C VAL A 207 -14.64 12.04 -8.20
N GLU A 208 -15.28 13.18 -8.47
CA GLU A 208 -16.74 13.28 -8.57
C GLU A 208 -17.29 12.37 -9.67
N ALA A 209 -16.64 12.32 -10.83
CA ALA A 209 -17.04 11.40 -11.91
C ALA A 209 -17.06 9.92 -11.47
N MET A 210 -16.29 9.55 -10.44
CA MET A 210 -16.30 8.19 -9.88
C MET A 210 -17.52 7.89 -9.01
N LEU A 211 -18.32 8.90 -8.62
CA LEU A 211 -19.52 8.70 -7.80
C LEU A 211 -20.62 7.96 -8.57
N GLU A 212 -20.60 8.02 -9.90
CA GLU A 212 -21.55 7.31 -10.77
C GLU A 212 -21.31 5.79 -10.73
N ASP A 213 -20.06 5.35 -10.53
CA ASP A 213 -19.68 3.94 -10.43
C ASP A 213 -19.73 3.44 -8.98
N SER A 214 -20.65 2.50 -8.71
CA SER A 214 -20.83 1.90 -7.38
C SER A 214 -19.57 1.20 -6.85
N SER A 215 -18.68 0.73 -7.73
CA SER A 215 -17.45 0.02 -7.37
C SER A 215 -16.39 0.95 -6.77
N HIS A 216 -16.42 2.24 -7.14
CA HIS A 216 -15.40 3.23 -6.77
C HIS A 216 -15.94 4.31 -5.82
N ARG A 217 -17.26 4.49 -5.75
CA ARG A 217 -17.96 5.49 -4.95
C ARG A 217 -17.45 5.59 -3.50
N ALA A 218 -17.25 4.47 -2.82
CA ALA A 218 -16.82 4.50 -1.41
C ALA A 218 -15.43 5.15 -1.22
N TYR A 219 -14.53 4.98 -2.19
CA TYR A 219 -13.20 5.59 -2.17
C TYR A 219 -13.28 7.08 -2.53
N ALA A 220 -14.10 7.43 -3.53
CA ALA A 220 -14.34 8.80 -3.93
C ALA A 220 -14.94 9.64 -2.79
N VAL A 221 -16.01 9.16 -2.16
CA VAL A 221 -16.63 9.81 -1.00
C VAL A 221 -15.62 10.05 0.12
N ARG A 222 -14.77 9.05 0.42
CA ARG A 222 -13.76 9.17 1.48
C ARG A 222 -12.79 10.33 1.25
N VAL A 223 -12.26 10.49 0.04
CA VAL A 223 -11.34 11.59 -0.23
C VAL A 223 -12.06 12.93 -0.36
N LEU A 224 -13.28 12.96 -0.90
CA LEU A 224 -14.06 14.20 -1.03
C LEU A 224 -14.42 14.80 0.34
N HIS A 225 -14.54 13.97 1.39
CA HIS A 225 -14.68 14.46 2.77
C HIS A 225 -13.49 15.31 3.26
N GLU A 226 -12.30 15.17 2.65
CA GLU A 226 -11.12 15.98 2.99
C GLU A 226 -11.13 17.38 2.34
N VAL A 227 -12.02 17.63 1.37
CA VAL A 227 -12.15 18.93 0.73
C VAL A 227 -12.66 19.98 1.73
N GLN A 228 -13.65 19.64 2.55
CA GLN A 228 -14.21 20.56 3.54
C GLN A 228 -13.15 21.07 4.56
N PRO A 229 -12.33 20.21 5.21
CA PRO A 229 -11.22 20.66 6.04
C PRO A 229 -10.25 21.61 5.31
N PHE A 230 -9.94 21.34 4.04
CA PHE A 230 -9.08 22.21 3.23
C PHE A 230 -9.73 23.57 2.98
N VAL A 231 -10.99 23.60 2.53
CA VAL A 231 -11.74 24.84 2.28
C VAL A 231 -11.81 25.70 3.53
N ARG A 232 -12.09 25.09 4.69
CA ARG A 232 -12.11 25.80 5.98
C ARG A 232 -10.74 26.39 6.35
N ALA A 233 -9.66 25.68 6.05
CA ALA A 233 -8.30 26.12 6.39
C ALA A 233 -7.77 27.24 5.48
N ARG A 234 -8.23 27.32 4.22
CA ARG A 234 -7.72 28.26 3.21
C ARG A 234 -8.78 29.24 2.67
N ARG A 235 -9.95 29.35 3.31
CA ARG A 235 -11.11 30.13 2.83
C ARG A 235 -10.78 31.56 2.39
N ASP A 236 -9.97 32.25 3.20
CA ASP A 236 -9.63 33.64 2.99
C ASP A 236 -8.58 33.84 1.90
N ASP A 237 -7.86 32.78 1.54
CA ASP A 237 -6.80 32.76 0.53
C ASP A 237 -7.32 32.52 -0.89
N PHE A 238 -8.59 32.17 -1.04
CA PHE A 238 -9.20 31.88 -2.33
C PHE A 238 -9.61 33.15 -3.08
N SER A 239 -9.39 33.13 -4.40
CA SER A 239 -10.01 34.10 -5.31
C SER A 239 -11.54 33.95 -5.34
N ASN A 240 -12.26 34.95 -5.84
CA ASN A 240 -13.72 34.85 -5.96
C ASN A 240 -14.16 33.67 -6.84
N GLY A 241 -13.41 33.36 -7.90
CA GLY A 241 -13.70 32.21 -8.77
C GLY A 241 -13.52 30.89 -8.03
N GLU A 242 -12.42 30.74 -7.28
CA GLU A 242 -12.15 29.55 -6.47
C GLU A 242 -13.18 29.34 -5.36
N ARG A 243 -13.63 30.42 -4.70
CA ARG A 243 -14.71 30.35 -3.70
C ARG A 243 -16.01 29.84 -4.30
N ILE A 244 -16.35 30.26 -5.53
CA ILE A 244 -17.53 29.77 -6.24
C ILE A 244 -17.35 28.29 -6.62
N ALA A 245 -16.19 27.91 -7.13
CA ALA A 245 -15.90 26.52 -7.50
C ALA A 245 -15.97 25.57 -6.29
N LEU A 246 -15.55 26.02 -5.11
CA LEU A 246 -15.50 25.23 -3.88
C LEU A 246 -16.74 25.42 -2.98
N GLN A 247 -17.73 26.22 -3.38
CA GLN A 247 -18.86 26.59 -2.50
C GLN A 247 -19.71 25.42 -2.02
N PHE A 248 -19.69 24.30 -2.74
CA PHE A 248 -20.48 23.11 -2.45
C PHE A 248 -19.75 22.10 -1.54
N TRP A 249 -18.53 22.42 -1.09
CA TRP A 249 -17.67 21.57 -0.28
C TRP A 249 -17.39 22.12 1.12
#